data_AF-A0A0C2F961-F1
#
_entry.id   AF-A0A0C2F961-F1
#
_cell.length_a   1.000
_cell.length_b   1.000
_cell.length_c   1.000
_cell.angle_alpha   90.00
_cell.angle_beta   90.00
_cell.angle_gamma   90.00
#
_symmetry.space_group_name_H-M   'P 1'
#
loop_
_entity.id
_entity.type
_entity.pdbx_description
1 polymer ?
#
loop_
_entity_poly.entity_id
_entity_poly.type
_entity_poly.pdbx_seq_one_letter_code
_entity_poly.pdbx_strand_id
1 'polypeptide(L)'
;PKSKLGQQGLKNFTLIHFVQNLREKNLLLDYQLTADPFVQNGAIAMLAKGEISWRGNGGTPFYPPNVRIPFPHGVHMVEFYATDYIANSMLYHAYKQHLMDVIVGPESSPQLK
;
A
#
# COMPACT_ATOMS: atom_id res chain seq x y z
N PRO A 1 1.12 -20.80 3.95
CA PRO A 1 0.02 -20.47 4.90
C PRO A 1 -1.14 -19.80 4.15
N LYS A 2 -2.23 -20.55 3.93
CA LYS A 2 -3.45 -20.04 3.28
C LYS A 2 -4.02 -18.89 4.13
N SER A 3 -4.40 -17.79 3.49
CA SER A 3 -4.97 -16.61 4.14
C SER A 3 -6.15 -17.03 5.04
N LYS A 4 -6.13 -16.62 6.32
CA LYS A 4 -7.23 -16.82 7.28
C LYS A 4 -8.43 -15.89 6.99
N LEU A 5 -8.72 -15.60 5.72
CA LEU A 5 -9.91 -14.81 5.35
C LEU A 5 -11.22 -15.56 5.64
N GLY A 6 -11.15 -16.89 5.84
CA GLY A 6 -12.32 -17.76 6.01
C GLY A 6 -12.84 -17.96 7.44
N GLN A 7 -12.36 -17.24 8.46
CA GLN A 7 -12.86 -17.44 9.85
C GLN A 7 -13.74 -16.29 10.38
N GLN A 8 -13.76 -15.14 9.73
CA GLN A 8 -14.69 -14.07 10.05
C GLN A 8 -15.76 -14.05 8.97
N GLY A 9 -16.95 -14.57 9.29
CA GLY A 9 -18.09 -14.59 8.39
C GLY A 9 -18.30 -13.23 7.73
N LEU A 10 -18.49 -13.25 6.41
CA LEU A 10 -18.58 -12.09 5.52
C LEU A 10 -19.83 -11.24 5.78
N LYS A 11 -19.95 -10.61 6.95
CA LYS A 11 -20.93 -9.54 7.18
C LYS A 11 -20.28 -8.19 6.85
N ASN A 12 -20.72 -7.59 5.74
CA ASN A 12 -20.40 -6.21 5.31
C ASN A 12 -18.92 -5.97 4.92
N PHE A 13 -18.43 -6.72 3.93
CA PHE A 13 -17.11 -6.46 3.34
C PHE A 13 -17.09 -5.11 2.60
N THR A 14 -16.28 -4.17 3.09
CA THR A 14 -16.06 -2.85 2.46
C THR A 14 -14.61 -2.72 2.03
N LEU A 15 -14.32 -1.77 1.12
CA LEU A 15 -12.94 -1.46 0.73
C LEU A 15 -12.06 -1.08 1.94
N ILE A 16 -12.64 -0.42 2.94
CA ILE A 16 -11.93 -0.04 4.17
C ILE A 16 -11.53 -1.29 4.96
N HIS A 17 -12.44 -2.25 5.13
CA HIS A 17 -12.12 -3.52 5.79
C HIS A 17 -11.03 -4.29 5.04
N PHE A 18 -11.04 -4.26 3.72
CA PHE A 18 -9.99 -4.88 2.90
C PHE A 18 -8.62 -4.24 3.14
N VAL A 19 -8.52 -2.91 3.10
CA VAL A 19 -7.26 -2.19 3.36
C VAL A 19 -6.77 -2.42 4.79
N GLN A 20 -7.67 -2.40 5.78
CA GLN A 20 -7.32 -2.72 7.17
C GLN A 20 -6.75 -4.13 7.31
N ASN A 21 -7.36 -5.11 6.65
CA ASN A 21 -6.88 -6.48 6.64
C ASN A 21 -5.49 -6.62 6.00
N LEU A 22 -5.22 -5.92 4.89
CA LEU A 22 -3.91 -5.92 4.25
C LEU A 22 -2.84 -5.27 5.14
N ARG A 23 -3.18 -4.19 5.85
CA ARG A 23 -2.30 -3.53 6.82
C ARG A 23 -1.88 -4.48 7.94
N GLU A 24 -2.74 -5.40 8.36
CA GLU A 24 -2.44 -6.39 9.40
C GLU A 24 -1.58 -7.58 8.89
N LYS A 25 -1.26 -7.62 7.59
CA LYS A 25 -0.35 -8.62 7.02
C LYS A 25 1.08 -8.08 7.00
N ASN A 26 2.05 -8.95 6.73
CA ASN A 26 3.48 -8.59 6.59
C ASN A 26 3.76 -7.81 5.28
N LEU A 27 2.96 -6.80 4.96
CA LEU A 27 3.22 -5.84 3.88
C LEU A 27 3.89 -4.63 4.51
N LEU A 28 5.17 -4.43 4.22
CA LEU A 28 6.01 -3.40 4.82
C LEU A 28 6.37 -2.35 3.79
N LEU A 29 6.28 -1.07 4.18
CA LEU A 29 6.68 0.06 3.34
C LEU A 29 8.17 0.35 3.55
N ASP A 30 8.90 0.35 2.44
CA ASP A 30 10.30 0.75 2.35
C ASP A 30 10.41 2.29 2.23
N TYR A 31 10.84 2.91 3.34
CA TYR A 31 11.06 4.35 3.45
C TYR A 31 12.52 4.76 3.28
N GLN A 32 13.40 3.86 2.79
CA GLN A 32 14.80 4.21 2.58
C GLN A 32 14.94 5.39 1.63
N LEU A 33 15.83 6.31 1.99
CA LEU A 33 16.16 7.46 1.17
C LEU A 33 16.94 6.99 -0.06
N THR A 34 16.51 7.43 -1.24
CA THR A 34 17.17 7.11 -2.52
C THR A 34 18.28 8.09 -2.87
N ALA A 35 18.34 9.23 -2.17
CA ALA A 35 19.37 10.24 -2.28
C ALA A 35 19.51 10.99 -0.94
N ASP A 36 20.64 11.67 -0.76
CA ASP A 36 20.83 12.56 0.38
C ASP A 36 19.76 13.67 0.35
N PRO A 37 19.16 14.03 1.51
CA PRO A 37 18.24 15.16 1.59
C PRO A 37 18.90 16.44 1.09
N PHE A 38 18.18 17.22 0.31
CA PHE A 38 18.71 18.45 -0.29
C PHE A 38 17.76 19.62 -0.11
N VAL A 39 18.32 20.82 -0.08
CA VAL A 39 17.53 22.06 0.03
C VAL A 39 17.09 22.49 -1.36
N GLN A 40 15.79 22.69 -1.53
CA GLN A 40 15.22 23.20 -2.77
C GLN A 40 14.08 24.18 -2.45
N ASN A 41 14.15 25.38 -3.01
CA ASN A 41 13.05 26.37 -2.93
C ASN A 41 12.60 26.71 -1.50
N GLY A 42 13.55 26.80 -0.55
CA GLY A 42 13.26 27.11 0.84
C GLY A 42 12.73 25.93 1.67
N ALA A 43 12.68 24.72 1.11
CA ALA A 43 12.30 23.50 1.82
C ALA A 43 13.41 22.43 1.74
N ILE A 44 13.37 21.47 2.66
CA ILE A 44 14.19 20.26 2.60
C ILE A 44 13.40 19.20 1.84
N ALA A 45 13.92 18.77 0.69
CA ALA A 45 13.36 17.69 -0.10
C ALA A 45 14.00 16.36 0.33
N MET A 46 13.16 15.35 0.56
CA MET A 46 13.57 13.98 0.88
C MET A 46 12.94 13.04 -0.14
N LEU A 47 13.76 12.23 -0.80
CA LEU A 47 13.32 11.25 -1.79
C LEU A 47 13.37 9.86 -1.15
N ALA A 48 12.23 9.19 -1.05
CA ALA A 48 12.11 7.85 -0.48
C ALA A 48 11.70 6.83 -1.55
N LYS A 49 12.07 5.57 -1.35
CA LYS A 49 11.80 4.49 -2.30
C LYS A 49 10.30 4.21 -2.49
N GLY A 50 9.53 4.19 -1.41
CA GLY A 50 8.07 4.13 -1.47
C GLY A 50 7.49 2.78 -1.92
N GLU A 51 8.18 1.67 -1.71
CA GLU A 51 7.70 0.34 -2.12
C GLU A 51 7.05 -0.40 -0.96
N ILE A 52 5.79 -0.84 -1.11
CA ILE A 52 5.17 -1.77 -0.16
C ILE A 52 5.40 -3.19 -0.66
N SER A 53 6.09 -4.01 0.14
CA SER A 53 6.43 -5.38 -0.24
C SER A 53 6.24 -6.40 0.87
N TRP A 54 6.05 -7.66 0.46
CA TRP A 54 5.93 -8.76 1.42
C TRP A 54 7.24 -8.94 2.19
N ARG A 55 7.17 -8.78 3.52
CA ARG A 55 8.30 -8.82 4.45
C ARG A 55 9.43 -7.83 4.13
N GLY A 56 9.16 -6.80 3.33
CA GLY A 56 10.18 -5.84 2.91
C GLY A 56 11.15 -6.37 1.85
N ASN A 57 10.85 -7.51 1.21
CA ASN A 57 11.77 -8.12 0.23
C ASN A 57 11.84 -7.40 -1.12
N GLY A 58 10.94 -6.43 -1.35
CA GLY A 58 10.78 -5.75 -2.63
C GLY A 58 10.47 -6.68 -3.80
N GLY A 59 10.82 -6.23 -5.01
CA GLY A 59 10.86 -7.06 -6.21
C GLY A 59 9.64 -6.95 -7.12
N THR A 60 8.99 -5.79 -7.15
CA THR A 60 7.99 -5.46 -8.15
C THR A 60 8.61 -5.40 -9.57
N PRO A 61 7.91 -5.86 -10.62
CA PRO A 61 8.40 -5.82 -12.00
C PRO A 61 8.13 -4.48 -12.72
N PHE A 62 7.89 -3.41 -11.96
CA PHE A 62 7.57 -2.07 -12.46
C PHE A 62 8.24 -1.03 -11.57
N TYR A 63 8.32 0.22 -12.04
CA TYR A 63 9.08 1.28 -11.40
C TYR A 63 8.23 2.54 -11.19
N PRO A 64 8.56 3.38 -10.20
CA PRO A 64 7.84 4.64 -10.01
C PRO A 64 8.02 5.58 -11.21
N PRO A 65 6.98 6.31 -11.61
CA PRO A 65 7.10 7.32 -12.67
C PRO A 65 7.88 8.54 -12.16
N ASN A 66 8.55 9.24 -13.08
CA ASN A 66 9.13 10.54 -12.79
C ASN A 66 8.01 11.58 -12.63
N VAL A 67 7.79 12.04 -11.40
CA VAL A 67 6.80 13.08 -11.09
C VAL A 67 7.46 14.43 -10.91
N ARG A 68 6.80 15.48 -11.44
CA ARG A 68 7.20 16.87 -11.18
C ARG A 68 6.43 17.36 -9.97
N ILE A 69 7.16 17.57 -8.88
CA ILE A 69 6.61 18.10 -7.65
C ILE A 69 6.52 19.63 -7.78
N PRO A 70 5.37 20.26 -7.51
CA PRO A 70 5.24 21.71 -7.53
C PRO A 70 6.10 22.34 -6.43
N PHE A 71 6.36 23.64 -6.54
CA PHE A 71 7.08 24.37 -5.52
C PHE A 71 6.29 24.35 -4.19
N PRO A 72 6.97 24.17 -3.05
CA PRO A 72 6.31 24.19 -1.75
C PRO A 72 5.65 25.55 -1.54
N HIS A 73 4.36 25.56 -1.19
CA HIS A 73 3.58 26.78 -1.08
C HIS A 73 3.78 27.50 0.27
N GLY A 74 4.53 26.90 1.20
CA GLY A 74 4.86 27.47 2.51
C GLY A 74 3.69 27.51 3.50
N VAL A 75 2.54 26.93 3.14
CA VAL A 75 1.33 26.89 3.99
C VAL A 75 1.37 25.72 4.98
N HIS A 76 2.16 24.68 4.68
CA HIS A 76 2.27 23.47 5.48
C HIS A 76 3.72 23.23 5.92
N MET A 77 3.90 22.69 7.13
CA MET A 77 5.24 22.34 7.64
C MET A 77 5.86 21.17 6.88
N VAL A 78 5.04 20.27 6.34
CA VAL A 78 5.45 19.07 5.59
C VAL A 78 4.43 18.79 4.50
N GLU A 79 4.91 18.50 3.29
CA GLU A 79 4.10 18.09 2.14
C GLU A 79 4.54 16.68 1.70
N PHE A 80 3.60 15.76 1.57
CA PHE A 80 3.87 14.39 1.15
C PHE A 80 3.38 14.15 -0.27
N TYR A 81 4.29 13.71 -1.13
CA TYR A 81 3.99 13.30 -2.50
C TYR A 81 4.20 11.81 -2.64
N ALA A 82 3.18 11.11 -3.11
CA ALA A 82 3.21 9.69 -3.35
C ALA A 82 2.79 9.41 -4.79
N THR A 83 3.49 8.49 -5.44
CA THR A 83 3.11 7.98 -6.75
C THR A 83 2.17 6.78 -6.59
N ASP A 84 1.47 6.45 -7.68
CA ASP A 84 0.66 5.24 -7.79
C ASP A 84 1.47 3.95 -7.52
N TYR A 85 2.79 4.00 -7.70
CA TYR A 85 3.74 2.93 -7.37
C TYR A 85 3.54 2.35 -5.97
N ILE A 86 3.25 3.17 -4.95
CA ILE A 86 3.07 2.70 -3.57
C ILE A 86 1.86 1.76 -3.48
N ALA A 87 0.74 2.15 -4.08
CA ALA A 87 -0.47 1.34 -4.09
C ALA A 87 -0.30 0.11 -4.99
N ASN A 88 0.30 0.27 -6.17
CA ASN A 88 0.51 -0.83 -7.12
C ASN A 88 1.45 -1.90 -6.56
N SER A 89 2.52 -1.51 -5.86
CA SER A 89 3.44 -2.45 -5.19
C SER A 89 2.73 -3.26 -4.10
N MET A 90 1.91 -2.59 -3.28
CA MET A 90 1.08 -3.26 -2.29
C MET A 90 0.14 -4.29 -2.92
N LEU A 91 -0.60 -3.89 -3.97
CA LEU A 91 -1.56 -4.76 -4.64
C LEU A 91 -0.88 -5.95 -5.31
N TYR A 92 0.29 -5.74 -5.93
CA TYR A 92 1.10 -6.80 -6.52
C TYR A 92 1.47 -7.87 -5.49
N HIS A 93 2.00 -7.46 -4.33
CA HIS A 93 2.39 -8.40 -3.28
C HIS A 93 1.18 -9.04 -2.58
N ALA A 94 0.07 -8.31 -2.43
CA ALA A 94 -1.16 -8.84 -1.88
C ALA A 94 -1.77 -9.92 -2.79
N TYR A 95 -1.76 -9.70 -4.11
CA TYR A 95 -2.15 -10.70 -5.10
C TYR A 95 -1.25 -11.93 -5.05
N LYS A 96 0.07 -11.75 -5.12
CA LYS A 96 1.05 -12.85 -5.11
C LYS A 96 0.92 -13.75 -3.88
N GLN A 97 0.53 -13.16 -2.74
CA GLN A 97 0.41 -13.86 -1.46
C GLN A 97 -1.00 -14.39 -1.18
N HIS A 98 -1.90 -14.35 -2.16
CA HIS A 98 -3.29 -14.81 -2.00
C HIS A 98 -4.01 -14.11 -0.82
N LEU A 99 -3.66 -12.84 -0.57
CA LEU A 99 -4.29 -12.02 0.47
C LEU A 99 -5.61 -11.40 -0.01
N MET A 100 -5.89 -11.51 -1.31
CA MET A 100 -7.10 -11.03 -1.97
C MET A 100 -8.16 -12.12 -2.17
N ASP A 101 -7.88 -13.36 -1.75
CA ASP A 101 -8.78 -14.50 -1.96
C ASP A 101 -9.97 -14.42 -0.99
N VAL A 102 -11.18 -14.32 -1.53
CA VAL A 102 -12.43 -14.27 -0.75
C VAL A 102 -13.17 -15.61 -0.87
N ILE A 103 -13.50 -16.22 0.28
CA ILE A 103 -14.30 -17.45 0.33
C ILE A 103 -15.74 -17.06 0.62
N VAL A 104 -16.64 -17.34 -0.31
CA VAL A 104 -18.07 -17.06 -0.17
C VAL A 104 -18.80 -18.35 0.24
N GLY A 105 -19.33 -18.37 1.46
CA GLY A 105 -20.11 -19.50 2.02
C GLY A 105 -21.55 -19.11 2.37
N PRO A 106 -22.40 -20.06 2.83
CA PRO A 106 -23.79 -19.82 3.24
C PRO A 106 -23.94 -18.76 4.35
N GLU A 107 -22.89 -18.53 5.12
CA GLU A 107 -22.78 -17.48 6.13
C GLU A 107 -22.56 -16.07 5.56
N SER A 108 -22.27 -15.96 4.26
CA SER A 108 -21.83 -14.72 3.60
C SER A 108 -22.98 -13.92 3.00
N SER A 109 -24.11 -14.56 2.69
CA SER A 109 -25.31 -13.88 2.25
C SER A 109 -26.56 -14.65 2.69
N PRO A 110 -27.64 -13.96 3.12
CA PRO A 110 -28.94 -14.58 3.36
C PRO A 110 -29.51 -15.30 2.13
N GLN A 111 -29.05 -14.95 0.92
CA GLN A 111 -29.48 -15.52 -0.36
C GLN A 111 -28.74 -16.83 -0.73
N LEU A 112 -27.69 -17.18 0.01
CA LEU A 112 -26.88 -18.40 -0.20
C LEU A 112 -27.24 -19.53 0.77
N LYS A 113 -28.34 -19.37 1.51
CA LYS A 113 -28.92 -20.38 2.40
C LYS A 113 -29.95 -21.24 1.68
#